data_AF-A0A3C0RWT2-F1
#
_entry.id   AF-A0A3C0RWT2-F1
#
_cell.length_a   1.000
_cell.length_b   1.000
_cell.length_c   1.000
_cell.angle_alpha   90.00
_cell.angle_beta   90.00
_cell.angle_gamma   90.00
#
_symmetry.space_group_name_H-M   'P 1'
#
loop_
_entity.id
_entity.type
_entity.pdbx_description
1 polymer ?
#
loop_
_entity_poly.entity_id
_entity_poly.type
_entity_poly.pdbx_seq_one_letter_code
_entity_poly.pdbx_strand_id
1 'polypeptide(L)'
;RWEVLDAESKKMAYSRKQGTPYEPELLPNGDTLKQLLARSRHLLFKHPGRWSENQKYRAEQLFMRFPKLKLAYDLGIALGDIFNKCRDKKIAFTKLGLWHNQVENAGIASFESVARSIAAHHQYILHYFDNRSTNASAESFNAKLKAFRSVFRGVRDTTFFLYRVMKLYA
;
A
#
# COMPACT_ATOMS: atom_id res chain seq x y z
N ARG A 1 -0.25 -2.12 15.14
CA ARG A 1 1.12 -2.61 15.47
C ARG A 1 1.63 -2.04 16.78
N TRP A 2 1.66 -0.72 16.96
CA TRP A 2 2.09 -0.09 18.22
C TRP A 2 1.29 -0.57 19.43
N GLU A 3 -0.04 -0.67 19.30
CA GLU A 3 -0.93 -1.21 20.34
C GLU A 3 -0.53 -2.63 20.80
N VAL A 4 -0.17 -3.52 19.87
CA VAL A 4 0.27 -4.88 20.19
C VAL A 4 1.61 -4.88 20.92
N LEU A 5 2.54 -4.02 20.51
CA LEU A 5 3.84 -3.89 21.17
C LEU A 5 3.70 -3.31 22.58
N ASP A 6 2.81 -2.34 22.76
CA ASP A 6 2.53 -1.73 24.06
C ASP A 6 1.84 -2.73 25.00
N ALA A 7 0.84 -3.47 24.51
CA ALA A 7 0.18 -4.52 25.27
C ALA A 7 1.16 -5.64 25.70
N GLU A 8 2.04 -6.07 24.80
CA GLU A 8 3.11 -7.03 25.11
C GLU A 8 4.06 -6.47 26.18
N SER A 9 4.47 -5.20 26.06
CA SER A 9 5.34 -4.53 27.02
C SER A 9 4.72 -4.45 28.42
N LYS A 10 3.41 -4.16 28.50
CA LYS A 10 2.66 -4.16 29.76
C LYS A 10 2.60 -5.55 30.39
N LYS A 11 2.37 -6.61 29.59
CA LYS A 11 2.37 -8.00 30.08
C LYS A 11 3.76 -8.41 30.61
N MET A 12 4.83 -8.07 29.89
CA MET A 12 6.20 -8.32 30.34
C MET A 12 6.51 -7.61 31.66
N ALA A 13 6.10 -6.34 31.80
CA ALA A 13 6.28 -5.59 33.04
C ALA A 13 5.50 -6.21 34.22
N TYR A 14 4.30 -6.72 33.96
CA TYR A 14 3.49 -7.41 34.97
C TYR A 14 4.14 -8.72 35.44
N SER A 15 4.57 -9.60 34.52
CA SER A 15 5.26 -10.86 34.87
C SER A 15 6.53 -10.62 35.69
N ARG A 16 7.32 -9.60 35.32
CA ARG A 16 8.51 -9.20 36.09
C ARG A 16 8.18 -8.78 37.52
N LYS A 17 7.08 -8.06 37.74
CA LYS A 17 6.62 -7.68 39.09
C LYS A 17 6.20 -8.88 39.93
N GLN A 18 5.68 -9.92 39.29
CA GLN A 18 5.25 -11.16 39.95
C GLN A 18 6.37 -12.19 40.10
N GLY A 19 7.58 -11.90 39.61
CA GLY A 19 8.71 -12.84 39.64
C GLY A 19 8.55 -14.05 38.72
N THR A 20 7.59 -14.04 37.81
CA THR A 20 7.32 -15.14 36.86
C THR A 20 7.89 -14.83 35.47
N PRO A 21 8.35 -15.84 34.72
CA PRO A 21 8.76 -15.64 33.33
C PRO A 21 7.54 -15.27 32.47
N TYR A 22 7.75 -14.37 31.50
CA TYR A 22 6.73 -14.04 30.51
C TYR A 22 6.74 -15.06 29.37
N GLU A 23 5.61 -15.72 29.16
CA GLU A 23 5.41 -16.64 28.04
C GLU A 23 4.49 -16.00 27.00
N PRO A 24 4.96 -15.77 25.76
CA PRO A 24 4.14 -15.19 24.71
C PRO A 24 3.12 -16.20 24.17
N GLU A 25 1.94 -15.70 23.78
CA GLU A 25 0.97 -16.49 23.01
C GLU A 25 1.59 -16.90 21.66
N LEU A 26 1.63 -18.21 21.43
CA LEU A 26 2.02 -18.80 20.14
C LEU A 26 0.77 -19.11 19.32
N LEU A 27 0.79 -18.68 18.07
CA LEU A 27 -0.25 -18.96 17.10
C LEU A 27 -0.10 -20.38 16.52
N PRO A 28 -1.12 -20.93 15.85
CA PRO A 28 -1.04 -22.25 15.19
C PRO A 28 0.15 -22.41 14.22
N ASN A 29 0.66 -21.29 13.70
CA ASN A 29 1.82 -21.25 12.81
C ASN A 29 3.18 -21.12 13.53
N GLY A 30 3.18 -21.16 14.87
CA GLY A 30 4.35 -20.94 15.73
C GLY A 30 4.84 -19.49 15.83
N ASP A 31 4.18 -18.53 15.17
CA ASP A 31 4.51 -17.11 15.31
C ASP A 31 3.92 -16.56 16.61
N THR A 32 4.63 -15.63 17.26
CA THR A 32 3.99 -14.71 18.21
C THR A 32 3.15 -13.67 17.46
N LEU A 33 2.24 -12.98 18.14
CA LEU A 33 1.43 -11.91 17.52
C LEU A 33 2.31 -10.79 16.90
N LYS A 34 3.43 -10.45 17.53
CA LYS A 34 4.41 -9.50 16.99
C LYS A 34 5.10 -10.02 15.73
N GLN A 35 5.49 -11.29 15.72
CA GLN A 35 6.09 -11.93 14.55
C GLN A 35 5.09 -12.01 13.40
N LEU A 36 3.83 -12.36 13.67
CA LEU A 36 2.76 -12.37 12.67
C LEU A 36 2.64 -11.01 11.97
N LEU A 37 2.57 -9.92 12.74
CA LEU A 37 2.47 -8.56 12.18
C LEU A 37 3.70 -8.17 11.35
N ALA A 38 4.90 -8.55 11.79
CA ALA A 38 6.13 -8.23 11.07
C ALA A 38 6.25 -9.03 9.77
N ARG A 39 6.05 -10.35 9.84
CA ARG A 39 6.18 -11.29 8.72
C ARG A 39 5.06 -11.13 7.69
N SER A 40 3.89 -10.64 8.10
CA SER A 40 2.76 -10.37 7.20
C SER A 40 2.82 -9.00 6.53
N ARG A 41 3.82 -8.15 6.80
CA ARG A 41 3.88 -6.81 6.20
C ARG A 41 3.82 -6.85 4.66
N HIS A 42 4.59 -7.74 4.04
CA HIS A 42 4.74 -7.74 2.58
C HIS A 42 3.56 -8.38 1.85
N LEU A 43 2.81 -9.29 2.48
CA LEU A 43 1.65 -9.91 1.84
C LEU A 43 0.50 -8.92 1.65
N LEU A 44 0.40 -7.91 2.53
CA LEU A 44 -0.61 -6.84 2.46
C LEU A 44 -0.50 -5.96 1.20
N PHE A 45 0.63 -6.04 0.48
CA PHE A 45 0.87 -5.29 -0.76
C PHE A 45 0.80 -6.17 -2.01
N LYS A 46 0.38 -7.44 -1.88
CA LYS A 46 0.29 -8.40 -2.98
C LYS A 46 -1.16 -8.82 -3.16
N HIS A 47 -1.59 -9.00 -4.39
CA HIS A 47 -2.89 -9.61 -4.69
C HIS A 47 -2.95 -11.05 -4.12
N PRO A 48 -4.10 -11.52 -3.58
CA PRO A 48 -4.21 -12.85 -2.94
C PRO A 48 -3.76 -14.00 -3.83
N GLY A 49 -4.07 -13.92 -5.12
CA GLY A 49 -3.63 -14.91 -6.13
C GLY A 49 -2.11 -15.02 -6.33
N ARG A 50 -1.30 -14.17 -5.69
CA ARG A 50 0.18 -14.22 -5.71
C ARG A 50 0.78 -14.61 -4.36
N TRP A 51 -0.04 -15.00 -3.39
CA TRP A 51 0.45 -15.46 -2.10
C TRP A 51 0.95 -16.89 -2.19
N SER A 52 2.08 -17.17 -1.53
CA SER A 52 2.47 -18.55 -1.22
C SER A 52 1.55 -19.14 -0.15
N GLU A 53 1.55 -20.47 0.00
CA GLU A 53 0.76 -21.14 1.05
C GLU A 53 1.07 -20.59 2.46
N ASN A 54 2.35 -20.36 2.76
CA ASN A 54 2.76 -19.73 4.03
C ASN A 54 2.21 -18.31 4.20
N GLN A 55 2.03 -17.56 3.11
CA GLN A 55 1.43 -16.24 3.15
C GLN A 55 -0.09 -16.31 3.31
N LYS A 56 -0.77 -17.24 2.62
CA LYS A 56 -2.21 -17.47 2.79
C LYS A 56 -2.54 -17.82 4.23
N TYR A 57 -1.81 -18.78 4.81
CA TYR A 57 -2.01 -19.19 6.19
C TYR A 57 -1.77 -18.05 7.18
N ARG A 58 -0.72 -17.23 6.98
CA ARG A 58 -0.51 -16.03 7.80
C ARG A 58 -1.61 -14.99 7.62
N ALA A 59 -2.09 -14.79 6.39
CA ALA A 59 -3.17 -13.85 6.10
C ALA A 59 -4.46 -14.25 6.81
N GLU A 60 -4.80 -15.55 6.86
CA GLU A 60 -5.95 -16.07 7.61
C GLU A 60 -5.85 -15.70 9.10
N GLN A 61 -4.73 -16.03 9.75
CA GLN A 61 -4.51 -15.72 11.16
C GLN A 61 -4.52 -14.21 11.43
N LEU A 62 -3.92 -13.42 10.54
CA LEU A 62 -3.88 -11.97 10.62
C LEU A 62 -5.27 -11.35 10.52
N PHE A 63 -6.04 -11.74 9.51
CA PHE A 63 -7.33 -11.12 9.24
C PHE A 63 -8.43 -11.56 10.18
N MET A 64 -8.35 -12.77 10.74
CA MET A 64 -9.21 -13.19 11.85
C MET A 64 -9.05 -12.27 13.06
N ARG A 65 -7.82 -11.84 13.37
CA ARG A 65 -7.52 -10.96 14.52
C ARG A 65 -7.70 -9.49 14.24
N PHE A 66 -7.49 -9.06 13.00
CA PHE A 66 -7.55 -7.66 12.59
C PHE A 66 -8.56 -7.48 11.44
N PRO A 67 -9.88 -7.58 11.71
CA PRO A 67 -10.91 -7.48 10.66
C PRO A 67 -10.91 -6.11 9.96
N LYS A 68 -10.62 -5.03 10.68
CA LYS A 68 -10.48 -3.69 10.08
C LYS A 68 -9.30 -3.61 9.10
N LEU A 69 -8.21 -4.34 9.38
CA LEU A 69 -7.08 -4.44 8.47
C LEU A 69 -7.44 -5.25 7.21
N LYS A 70 -8.23 -6.33 7.38
CA LYS A 70 -8.77 -7.09 6.24
C LYS A 70 -9.62 -6.19 5.34
N LEU A 71 -10.52 -5.41 5.93
CA LEU A 71 -11.37 -4.47 5.19
C LEU A 71 -10.53 -3.45 4.40
N ALA A 72 -9.53 -2.85 5.03
CA ALA A 72 -8.60 -1.94 4.37
C ALA A 72 -7.84 -2.62 3.21
N TYR A 73 -7.36 -3.84 3.45
CA TYR A 73 -6.67 -4.63 2.43
C TYR A 73 -7.59 -4.94 1.23
N ASP A 74 -8.81 -5.40 1.50
CA ASP A 74 -9.80 -5.74 0.47
C ASP A 74 -10.17 -4.52 -0.38
N LEU A 75 -10.34 -3.33 0.22
CA LEU A 75 -10.58 -2.08 -0.52
C LEU A 75 -9.41 -1.74 -1.44
N GLY A 76 -8.17 -1.93 -1.00
CA GLY A 76 -6.97 -1.72 -1.82
C GLY A 76 -6.89 -2.69 -2.99
N ILE A 77 -7.20 -3.96 -2.76
CA ILE A 77 -7.26 -4.98 -3.82
C ILE A 77 -8.38 -4.66 -4.82
N ALA A 78 -9.58 -4.32 -4.35
CA ALA A 78 -10.71 -3.98 -5.20
C ALA A 78 -10.39 -2.79 -6.11
N LEU A 79 -9.74 -1.75 -5.59
CA LEU A 79 -9.27 -0.62 -6.39
C LEU A 79 -8.28 -1.08 -7.47
N GLY A 80 -7.24 -1.84 -7.08
CA GLY A 80 -6.26 -2.37 -8.03
C GLY A 80 -6.90 -3.25 -9.10
N ASP A 81 -7.92 -4.03 -8.75
CA ASP A 81 -8.66 -4.88 -9.68
C ASP A 81 -9.44 -4.07 -10.72
N ILE A 82 -9.99 -2.91 -10.35
CA ILE A 82 -10.65 -2.02 -11.32
C ILE A 82 -9.65 -1.61 -12.41
N PHE A 83 -8.47 -1.13 -12.03
CA PHE A 83 -7.45 -0.69 -12.99
C PHE A 83 -6.81 -1.83 -13.80
N ASN A 84 -6.67 -3.02 -13.21
CA ASN A 84 -6.03 -4.15 -13.89
C ASN A 84 -7.00 -4.94 -14.79
N LYS A 85 -8.23 -5.17 -14.34
CA LYS A 85 -9.18 -6.08 -14.99
C LYS A 85 -10.15 -5.37 -15.94
N CYS A 86 -10.50 -4.10 -15.70
CA CYS A 86 -11.41 -3.38 -16.59
C CYS A 86 -10.70 -2.83 -17.83
N ARG A 87 -11.35 -3.03 -18.98
CA ARG A 87 -10.90 -2.49 -20.28
C ARG A 87 -11.74 -1.32 -20.75
N ASP A 88 -13.03 -1.31 -20.39
CA ASP A 88 -13.95 -0.25 -20.80
C ASP A 88 -14.00 0.88 -19.76
N LYS A 89 -13.91 2.12 -20.26
CA LYS A 89 -13.90 3.35 -19.46
C LYS A 89 -15.21 3.58 -18.70
N LYS A 90 -16.37 3.31 -19.32
CA LYS A 90 -17.68 3.50 -18.69
C LYS A 90 -17.87 2.48 -17.57
N ILE A 91 -17.51 1.21 -17.81
CA ILE A 91 -17.55 0.15 -16.79
C ILE A 91 -16.61 0.50 -15.63
N ALA A 92 -15.39 0.99 -15.92
CA ALA A 92 -14.46 1.41 -14.90
C ALA A 92 -15.02 2.56 -14.04
N PHE A 93 -15.68 3.55 -14.66
CA PHE A 93 -16.31 4.66 -13.93
C PHE A 93 -17.41 4.16 -12.98
N THR A 94 -18.31 3.29 -13.47
CA THR A 94 -19.36 2.70 -12.63
C THR A 94 -18.76 1.93 -11.46
N LYS A 95 -17.70 1.14 -11.68
CA LYS A 95 -17.04 0.38 -10.62
C LYS A 95 -16.31 1.27 -9.61
N LEU A 96 -15.72 2.39 -10.06
CA LEU A 96 -15.13 3.38 -9.14
C LEU A 96 -16.21 4.01 -8.24
N GLY A 97 -17.41 4.28 -8.79
CA GLY A 97 -18.55 4.73 -7.99
C GLY A 97 -18.99 3.70 -6.95
N LEU A 98 -19.12 2.43 -7.34
CA LEU A 98 -19.45 1.35 -6.40
C LEU A 98 -18.38 1.18 -5.31
N TRP A 99 -17.10 1.28 -5.70
CA TRP A 99 -15.98 1.24 -4.77
C TRP A 99 -15.99 2.45 -3.81
N HIS A 100 -16.38 3.63 -4.28
CA HIS A 100 -16.54 4.81 -3.43
C HIS A 100 -17.55 4.55 -2.30
N ASN A 101 -18.71 3.97 -2.63
CA ASN A 101 -19.72 3.60 -1.64
C ASN A 101 -19.18 2.57 -0.62
N GLN A 102 -18.37 1.61 -1.08
CA GLN A 102 -17.72 0.64 -0.19
C GLN A 102 -16.74 1.31 0.77
N VAL A 103 -16.00 2.33 0.30
CA VAL A 103 -15.08 3.12 1.14
C VAL A 103 -15.84 3.91 2.20
N GLU A 104 -16.92 4.59 1.83
CA GLU A 104 -17.76 5.33 2.78
C GLU A 104 -18.34 4.42 3.86
N ASN A 105 -18.88 3.25 3.46
CA ASN A 105 -19.41 2.26 4.40
C ASN A 105 -18.32 1.68 5.32
N ALA A 106 -17.06 1.64 4.89
CA ALA A 106 -15.96 1.13 5.68
C ALA A 106 -15.49 2.11 6.78
N GLY A 107 -15.76 3.41 6.65
CA GLY A 107 -15.40 4.43 7.64
C GLY A 107 -13.88 4.52 7.89
N ILE A 108 -13.07 4.32 6.85
CA ILE A 108 -11.60 4.38 6.95
C ILE A 108 -11.14 5.71 6.33
N ALA A 109 -10.87 6.70 7.18
CA ALA A 109 -10.50 8.07 6.78
C ALA A 109 -9.40 8.16 5.71
N SER A 110 -8.38 7.29 5.77
CA SER A 110 -7.32 7.27 4.76
C SER A 110 -7.84 6.88 3.38
N PHE A 111 -8.78 5.93 3.30
CA PHE A 111 -9.42 5.55 2.04
C PHE A 111 -10.44 6.59 1.58
N GLU A 112 -11.19 7.22 2.48
CA GLU A 112 -12.10 8.32 2.13
C GLU A 112 -11.36 9.49 1.49
N SER A 113 -10.16 9.81 1.96
CA SER A 113 -9.31 10.81 1.33
C SER A 113 -8.93 10.41 -0.10
N VAL A 114 -8.59 9.14 -0.32
CA VAL A 114 -8.28 8.60 -1.66
C VAL A 114 -9.52 8.67 -2.55
N ALA A 115 -10.67 8.24 -2.05
CA ALA A 115 -11.94 8.24 -2.76
C ALA A 115 -12.36 9.65 -3.20
N ARG A 116 -12.24 10.65 -2.31
CA ARG A 116 -12.46 12.07 -2.65
C ARG A 116 -11.50 12.57 -3.73
N SER A 117 -10.23 12.16 -3.68
CA SER A 117 -9.23 12.54 -4.68
C SER A 117 -9.55 11.95 -6.05
N ILE A 118 -9.98 10.68 -6.07
CA ILE A 118 -10.42 10.01 -7.30
C ILE A 118 -11.68 10.69 -7.85
N ALA A 119 -12.66 11.01 -7.00
CA ALA A 119 -13.88 11.69 -7.42
C ALA A 119 -13.58 13.09 -8.00
N ALA A 120 -12.72 13.87 -7.36
CA ALA A 120 -12.34 15.21 -7.83
C ALA A 120 -11.61 15.19 -9.18
N HIS A 121 -10.86 14.14 -9.48
CA HIS A 121 -10.02 14.04 -10.68
C HIS A 121 -10.43 12.90 -11.63
N HIS A 122 -11.65 12.38 -11.50
CA HIS A 122 -12.08 11.17 -12.20
C HIS A 122 -11.97 11.31 -13.72
N GLN A 123 -12.23 12.49 -14.28
CA GLN A 123 -12.10 12.75 -15.71
C GLN A 123 -10.69 12.37 -16.22
N TYR A 124 -9.65 12.86 -15.55
CA TYR A 124 -8.25 12.57 -15.90
C TYR A 124 -7.88 11.12 -15.61
N ILE A 125 -8.28 10.60 -14.45
CA ILE A 125 -8.00 9.21 -14.05
C ILE A 125 -8.58 8.22 -15.05
N LEU A 126 -9.79 8.49 -15.58
CA LEU A 126 -10.45 7.62 -16.53
C LEU A 126 -9.76 7.57 -17.90
N HIS A 127 -8.91 8.55 -18.27
CA HIS A 127 -8.11 8.49 -19.50
C HIS A 127 -7.12 7.32 -19.50
N TYR A 128 -6.78 6.80 -18.32
CA TYR A 128 -6.02 5.55 -18.21
C TYR A 128 -6.71 4.40 -18.95
N PHE A 129 -8.04 4.33 -19.00
CA PHE A 129 -8.74 3.22 -19.65
C PHE A 129 -8.78 3.33 -21.18
N ASP A 130 -8.48 4.51 -21.76
CA ASP A 130 -8.44 4.69 -23.21
C ASP A 130 -7.18 4.06 -23.82
N ASN A 131 -6.00 4.43 -23.30
CA ASN A 131 -4.70 4.01 -23.85
C ASN A 131 -3.84 3.19 -22.89
N ARG A 132 -4.23 3.08 -21.61
CA ARG A 132 -3.43 2.46 -20.52
C ARG A 132 -2.01 3.01 -20.41
N SER A 133 -1.81 4.24 -20.87
CA SER A 133 -0.56 4.96 -20.73
C SER A 133 -0.33 5.21 -19.24
N THR A 134 0.76 4.67 -18.72
CA THR A 134 1.19 4.92 -17.34
C THR A 134 2.19 6.05 -17.32
N ASN A 135 2.28 6.75 -16.19
CA ASN A 135 3.31 7.77 -15.96
C ASN A 135 4.72 7.17 -15.80
N ALA A 136 4.91 5.85 -15.99
CA ALA A 136 6.15 5.14 -15.72
C ALA A 136 7.35 5.71 -16.50
N SER A 137 7.15 6.11 -17.77
CA SER A 137 8.20 6.75 -18.56
C SER A 137 8.61 8.10 -17.98
N ALA A 138 7.65 8.91 -17.53
CA ALA A 138 7.93 10.20 -16.91
C ALA A 138 8.54 10.03 -15.50
N GLU A 139 8.11 9.02 -14.73
CA GLU A 139 8.70 8.68 -13.43
C GLU A 139 10.15 8.20 -13.57
N SER A 140 10.43 7.35 -14.57
CA SER A 140 11.79 6.91 -14.92
C SER A 140 12.67 8.09 -15.32
N PHE A 141 12.13 8.99 -16.14
CA PHE A 141 12.83 10.22 -16.52
C PHE A 141 13.10 11.13 -15.31
N ASN A 142 12.11 11.33 -14.44
CA ASN A 142 12.25 12.09 -13.20
C ASN A 142 13.30 11.48 -12.26
N ALA A 143 13.38 10.15 -12.18
CA ALA A 143 14.41 9.46 -11.41
C ALA A 143 15.80 9.70 -12.00
N LYS A 144 15.96 9.62 -13.32
CA LYS A 144 17.22 9.96 -14.03
C LYS A 144 17.62 11.41 -13.77
N LEU A 145 16.68 12.36 -13.85
CA LEU A 145 16.94 13.76 -13.56
C LEU A 145 17.38 14.00 -12.11
N LYS A 146 16.73 13.34 -11.14
CA LYS A 146 17.11 13.42 -9.73
C LYS A 146 18.52 12.88 -9.49
N ALA A 147 18.84 11.72 -10.06
CA ALA A 147 20.19 11.13 -10.00
C ALA A 147 21.24 12.03 -10.67
N PHE A 148 20.92 12.60 -11.83
CA PHE A 148 21.79 13.55 -12.51
C PHE A 148 22.05 14.79 -11.63
N ARG A 149 21.00 15.40 -11.09
CA ARG A 149 21.12 16.55 -10.16
C ARG A 149 21.94 16.24 -8.91
N SER A 150 21.85 15.03 -8.36
CA SER A 150 22.61 14.67 -7.15
C SER A 150 24.11 14.59 -7.42
N VAL A 151 24.53 14.13 -8.59
CA VAL A 151 25.96 14.11 -8.98
C VAL A 151 26.54 15.51 -9.03
N PHE A 152 25.79 16.50 -9.54
CA PHE A 152 26.24 17.88 -9.64
C PHE A 152 25.98 18.72 -8.37
N ARG A 153 25.48 18.11 -7.29
CA ARG A 153 25.13 18.78 -6.02
C ARG A 153 24.25 20.03 -6.20
N GLY A 154 23.33 19.99 -7.15
CA GLY A 154 22.44 21.09 -7.48
C GLY A 154 22.57 21.58 -8.92
N VAL A 155 21.87 22.68 -9.22
CA VAL A 155 21.84 23.31 -10.54
C VAL A 155 22.07 24.79 -10.34
N ARG A 156 23.25 25.30 -10.76
CA ARG A 156 23.58 26.74 -10.70
C ARG A 156 23.21 27.46 -12.00
N ASP A 157 23.33 26.77 -13.14
CA ASP A 157 22.96 27.26 -14.46
C ASP A 157 21.90 26.34 -15.06
N THR A 158 20.67 26.84 -15.16
CA THR A 158 19.52 26.11 -15.69
C THR A 158 19.64 25.87 -17.19
N THR A 159 20.21 26.80 -17.94
CA THR A 159 20.39 26.69 -19.39
C THR A 159 21.37 25.57 -19.72
N PHE A 160 22.52 25.55 -19.04
CA PHE A 160 23.51 24.48 -19.23
C PHE A 160 22.98 23.11 -18.73
N PHE A 161 22.19 23.10 -17.65
CA PHE A 161 21.54 21.90 -17.17
C PHE A 161 20.56 21.31 -18.21
N LEU A 162 19.68 22.14 -18.79
CA LEU A 162 18.74 21.71 -19.82
C LEU A 162 19.47 21.22 -21.08
N TYR A 163 20.55 21.90 -21.49
CA TYR A 163 21.41 21.43 -22.58
C TYR A 163 21.96 20.01 -22.34
N ARG A 164 22.47 19.74 -21.13
CA ARG A 164 23.01 18.42 -20.76
C ARG A 164 21.92 17.35 -20.67
N VAL A 165 20.76 17.68 -20.12
CA VAL A 165 19.61 16.79 -20.05
C VAL A 165 19.16 16.37 -21.45
N MET A 166 19.02 17.33 -22.37
CA MET A 166 18.70 17.04 -23.78
C MET A 166 19.75 16.13 -24.41
N LYS A 167 21.05 16.41 -24.24
CA LYS A 167 22.11 15.60 -24.86
C LYS A 167 22.22 14.16 -24.33
N LEU A 168 21.79 13.91 -23.09
CA LEU A 168 21.93 12.59 -22.45
C LEU A 168 20.68 11.72 -22.52
N TYR A 169 19.51 12.33 -22.73
CA TYR A 169 18.23 11.65 -22.60
C TYR A 169 17.23 11.93 -23.75
N ALA A 170 17.64 12.68 -24.80
CA ALA A 170 16.96 12.70 -26.10
C ALA A 170 17.46 11.54 -26.96
#